data_AF-A0A350I744-F1
#
_entry.id   AF-A0A350I744-F1
#
_cell.length_a   1.000
_cell.length_b   1.000
_cell.length_c   1.000
_cell.angle_alpha   90.00
_cell.angle_beta   90.00
_cell.angle_gamma   90.00
#
_symmetry.space_group_name_H-M   'P 1'
#
loop_
_entity.id
_entity.type
_entity.pdbx_description
1 polymer ?
#
loop_
_entity_poly.entity_id
_entity_poly.type
_entity_poly.pdbx_seq_one_letter_code
_entity_poly.pdbx_strand_id
1 'polypeptide(L)'
;KSPQSGIRLDIGAGILSHYIRVQDENQAINQIFGQYKNAYDRLTRGFSITEYIGYQYLSTDGNLNFNIGFEFNQAFTSGVRSVDFTTNELSPTGRKDFLSGFKVTWLIPLYSGSKGEQIYY
;
A
#
# COMPACT_ATOMS: atom_id res chain seq x y z
N LYS A 1 -30.85 -15.34 -11.02
CA LYS A 1 -29.37 -15.31 -10.92
C LYS A 1 -29.02 -15.01 -9.46
N SER A 2 -28.06 -15.70 -8.85
CA SER A 2 -27.67 -15.51 -7.44
C SER A 2 -26.49 -14.55 -7.29
N PRO A 3 -26.40 -13.80 -6.17
CA PRO A 3 -25.23 -12.98 -5.88
C PRO A 3 -23.99 -13.86 -5.71
N GLN A 4 -22.85 -13.40 -6.22
CA GLN A 4 -21.56 -14.07 -6.02
C GLN A 4 -20.89 -13.47 -4.80
N SER A 5 -21.02 -14.16 -3.68
CA SER A 5 -20.43 -13.72 -2.41
C SER A 5 -19.61 -14.84 -1.79
N GLY A 6 -18.47 -14.52 -1.18
CA GLY A 6 -17.60 -15.52 -0.59
C GLY A 6 -16.34 -14.96 0.04
N ILE A 7 -15.56 -15.88 0.62
CA ILE A 7 -14.23 -15.57 1.15
C ILE A 7 -13.30 -15.29 -0.03
N ARG A 8 -12.52 -14.21 0.09
CA ARG A 8 -11.48 -13.84 -0.85
C ARG A 8 -10.14 -13.83 -0.14
N LEU A 9 -9.17 -14.50 -0.78
CA LEU A 9 -7.78 -14.52 -0.38
C LEU A 9 -6.97 -13.95 -1.54
N ASP A 10 -6.17 -12.92 -1.26
CA ASP A 10 -5.21 -12.40 -2.24
C ASP A 10 -3.80 -12.47 -1.64
N ILE A 11 -2.83 -12.83 -2.48
CA ILE A 11 -1.40 -12.77 -2.15
C ILE A 11 -0.69 -11.97 -3.24
N GLY A 12 0.18 -11.05 -2.83
CA GLY A 12 0.90 -10.14 -3.70
C GLY A 12 2.36 -10.00 -3.27
N ALA A 13 3.18 -9.54 -4.20
CA ALA A 13 4.57 -9.21 -3.95
C ALA A 13 4.90 -7.84 -4.58
N GLY A 14 5.83 -7.11 -3.98
CA GLY A 14 6.17 -5.76 -4.39
C GLY A 14 7.48 -5.24 -3.80
N ILE A 15 7.69 -3.94 -3.92
CA ILE A 15 8.81 -3.23 -3.30
C ILE A 15 8.23 -2.18 -2.37
N LEU A 16 8.61 -2.23 -1.09
CA LEU A 16 8.25 -1.23 -0.10
C LEU A 16 9.42 -0.28 0.09
N SER A 17 9.16 1.03 -0.01
CA SER A 17 10.11 2.09 0.32
C SER A 17 9.53 2.97 1.42
N HIS A 18 10.27 3.16 2.50
CA HIS A 18 9.86 3.98 3.63
C HIS A 18 10.90 5.08 3.86
N TYR A 19 10.43 6.32 4.00
CA TYR A 19 11.28 7.46 4.34
C TYR A 19 10.55 8.38 5.32
N ILE A 20 11.32 9.03 6.18
CA ILE A 20 10.82 9.98 7.17
C ILE A 20 11.03 11.39 6.63
N ARG A 21 9.94 12.15 6.51
CA ARG A 21 10.02 13.56 6.12
C ARG A 21 10.29 14.42 7.35
N VAL A 22 11.47 15.03 7.40
CA VAL A 22 11.81 16.07 8.38
C VAL A 22 11.57 17.45 7.75
N GLN A 23 10.89 18.34 8.47
CA GLN A 23 10.59 19.71 8.07
C GLN A 23 10.84 20.67 9.22
N ASP A 24 11.54 21.77 8.94
CA ASP A 24 11.75 22.90 9.85
C ASP A 24 11.18 24.15 9.18
N GLU A 25 10.15 24.74 9.79
CA GLU A 25 9.42 25.88 9.24
C GLU A 25 10.22 27.19 9.34
N ASN A 26 11.08 27.31 10.35
CA ASN A 26 11.88 28.53 10.59
C ASN A 26 13.28 28.46 10.00
N GLN A 27 13.66 27.31 9.41
CA GLN A 27 15.00 27.04 8.87
C GLN A 27 16.11 27.37 9.87
N ALA A 28 15.81 27.29 11.17
CA ALA A 28 16.71 27.71 12.23
C ALA A 28 17.80 26.67 12.49
N ILE A 29 17.58 25.41 12.08
CA ILE A 29 18.50 24.30 12.33
C ILE A 29 19.28 23.96 11.06
N ASN A 30 20.53 24.46 10.98
CA ASN A 30 21.44 24.20 9.86
C ASN A 30 21.72 22.70 9.61
N GLN A 31 21.56 21.84 10.61
CA GLN A 31 21.86 20.40 10.51
C GLN A 31 20.84 19.61 9.67
N ILE A 32 19.63 20.14 9.42
CA ILE A 32 18.58 19.48 8.64
C ILE A 32 18.35 20.15 7.27
N PHE A 33 19.24 21.07 6.89
CA PHE A 33 19.19 21.80 5.63
C PHE A 33 20.04 21.15 4.54
N GLY A 34 19.56 21.19 3.29
CA GLY A 34 20.32 20.71 2.13
C GLY A 34 20.62 19.20 2.14
N GLN A 35 21.85 18.82 1.76
CA GLN A 35 22.25 17.42 1.60
C GLN A 35 22.25 16.62 2.92
N TYR A 36 22.32 17.29 4.07
CA TYR A 36 22.22 16.66 5.38
C TYR A 36 20.82 16.09 5.67
N LYS A 37 19.77 16.58 4.99
CA LYS A 37 18.42 16.02 5.11
C LYS A 37 18.36 14.53 4.73
N ASN A 38 19.17 14.13 3.76
CA ASN A 38 19.26 12.73 3.28
C ASN A 38 19.85 11.76 4.31
N ALA A 39 20.51 12.29 5.34
CA ALA A 39 21.05 11.50 6.44
C ALA A 39 20.00 11.20 7.52
N TYR A 40 18.98 12.06 7.64
CA TYR A 40 17.90 11.94 8.63
C TYR A 40 16.62 11.34 8.05
N ASP A 41 16.55 11.16 6.73
CA ASP A 41 15.37 10.59 6.05
C ASP A 41 15.15 9.10 6.33
N ARG A 42 16.16 8.42 6.91
CA ARG A 42 16.19 6.97 7.21
C ARG A 42 15.56 6.14 6.09
N LEU A 43 15.91 6.45 4.84
CA LEU A 43 15.35 5.79 3.67
C LEU A 43 15.70 4.30 3.66
N THR A 44 14.66 3.47 3.78
CA THR A 44 14.74 2.01 3.61
C THR A 44 13.96 1.56 2.39
N ARG A 45 14.45 0.51 1.74
CA ARG A 45 13.76 -0.10 0.60
C ARG A 45 14.01 -1.60 0.57
N GLY A 46 13.02 -2.36 0.13
CA GLY A 46 13.22 -3.78 -0.14
C GLY A 46 11.96 -4.51 -0.57
N PHE A 47 12.07 -5.83 -0.65
CA PHE A 47 11.00 -6.70 -1.12
C PHE A 47 9.87 -6.78 -0.09
N SER A 48 8.62 -6.76 -0.56
CA SER A 48 7.44 -6.89 0.28
C SER A 48 6.51 -7.98 -0.21
N ILE A 49 5.87 -8.66 0.73
CA ILE A 49 4.79 -9.63 0.53
C ILE A 49 3.53 -9.04 1.14
N THR A 50 2.43 -9.09 0.41
CA THR A 50 1.12 -8.62 0.84
C THR A 50 0.17 -9.80 0.89
N GLU A 51 -0.53 -9.97 2.00
CA GLU A 51 -1.55 -10.99 2.22
C GLU A 51 -2.87 -10.28 2.53
N TYR A 52 -3.94 -10.73 1.91
CA TYR A 52 -5.27 -10.20 2.15
C TYR A 52 -6.25 -11.34 2.38
N ILE A 53 -7.09 -11.18 3.41
CA ILE A 53 -8.20 -12.06 3.69
C ILE A 53 -9.44 -11.23 3.97
N GLY A 54 -10.55 -11.59 3.33
CA GLY A 54 -11.80 -10.94 3.62
C GLY A 54 -13.00 -11.55 2.92
N TYR A 55 -14.09 -10.82 2.98
CA TYR A 55 -15.35 -11.18 2.35
C TYR A 55 -15.60 -10.29 1.15
N GLN A 56 -15.96 -10.91 0.03
CA GLN A 56 -16.39 -10.24 -1.17
C GLN A 56 -17.88 -10.47 -1.38
N TYR A 57 -18.60 -9.39 -1.71
CA TYR A 57 -19.99 -9.41 -2.10
C TYR A 57 -20.13 -8.80 -3.49
N LEU A 58 -20.60 -9.58 -4.46
CA LEU A 58 -20.94 -9.12 -5.80
C LEU A 58 -22.44 -9.31 -6.04
N SER A 59 -23.16 -8.20 -6.18
CA SER A 59 -24.57 -8.22 -6.54
C SER A 59 -24.79 -8.71 -7.97
N THR A 60 -25.89 -9.40 -8.20
CA THR A 60 -26.29 -9.86 -9.53
C THR A 60 -26.62 -8.72 -10.50
N ASP A 61 -27.17 -7.63 -9.96
CA ASP A 61 -27.65 -6.48 -10.74
C ASP A 61 -26.56 -5.43 -10.96
N GLY A 62 -25.34 -5.67 -10.46
CA GLY A 62 -24.19 -4.77 -10.61
C GLY A 62 -24.23 -3.52 -9.73
N ASN A 63 -25.30 -3.29 -8.97
CA ASN A 63 -25.51 -2.06 -8.19
C ASN A 63 -24.63 -1.96 -6.93
N LEU A 64 -24.31 -3.10 -6.29
CA LEU A 64 -23.59 -3.13 -5.04
C LEU A 64 -22.52 -4.23 -5.07
N ASN A 65 -21.27 -3.82 -5.25
CA ASN A 65 -20.14 -4.74 -5.23
C ASN A 65 -19.09 -4.17 -4.28
N PHE A 66 -18.74 -4.92 -3.24
CA PHE A 66 -17.75 -4.49 -2.27
C PHE A 66 -16.93 -5.67 -1.76
N ASN A 67 -15.79 -5.33 -1.18
CA ASN A 67 -14.91 -6.25 -0.52
C ASN A 67 -14.43 -5.61 0.78
N ILE A 68 -14.47 -6.37 1.86
CA ILE A 68 -14.05 -5.92 3.19
C ILE A 68 -13.21 -7.00 3.84
N GLY A 69 -12.09 -6.62 4.42
CA GLY A 69 -11.19 -7.57 5.05
C GLY A 69 -9.99 -6.93 5.72
N PHE A 70 -8.99 -7.76 5.93
CA PHE A 70 -7.75 -7.41 6.58
C PHE A 70 -6.59 -7.66 5.61
N GLU A 71 -5.66 -6.71 5.57
CA GLU A 71 -4.45 -6.78 4.78
C GLU A 71 -3.23 -6.78 5.71
N PHE A 72 -2.27 -7.64 5.42
CA PHE A 72 -1.00 -7.76 6.13
C PHE A 72 0.15 -7.68 5.13
N ASN A 73 1.04 -6.70 5.31
CA ASN A 73 2.19 -6.47 4.47
C ASN A 73 3.46 -6.74 5.29
N GLN A 74 4.30 -7.66 4.80
CA GLN A 74 5.59 -8.01 5.36
C GLN A 74 6.68 -7.55 4.40
N ALA A 75 7.48 -6.57 4.79
CA ALA A 75 8.57 -6.04 3.98
C ALA A 75 9.93 -6.32 4.61
N PHE A 76 10.84 -6.84 3.78
CA PHE A 76 12.24 -7.08 4.11
C PHE A 76 13.05 -5.96 3.49
N THR A 77 13.30 -4.91 4.27
CA THR A 77 13.92 -3.67 3.82
C THR A 77 15.38 -3.57 4.27
N SER A 78 16.19 -2.86 3.50
CA SER A 78 17.53 -2.44 3.90
C SER A 78 17.67 -0.93 3.75
N GLY A 79 18.55 -0.32 4.54
CA GLY A 79 18.89 1.08 4.34
C GLY A 79 19.55 1.29 2.97
N VAL A 80 19.06 2.28 2.23
CA VAL A 80 19.61 2.64 0.90
C VAL A 80 20.84 3.52 1.03
N ARG A 81 20.98 4.23 2.16
CA ARG A 81 22.11 5.12 2.46
C ARG A 81 23.26 4.32 3.06
N SER A 82 24.48 4.84 2.96
CA SER A 82 25.67 4.18 3.52
C SER A 82 25.82 4.41 5.03
N VAL A 83 25.34 5.54 5.55
CA VAL A 83 25.54 5.97 6.96
C VAL A 83 24.22 6.54 7.50
N ASP A 84 23.78 6.08 8.67
CA ASP A 84 22.72 6.73 9.45
C ASP A 84 23.39 7.67 10.46
N PHE A 85 23.25 8.99 10.28
CA PHE A 85 23.91 9.99 11.14
C PHE A 85 23.23 10.12 12.51
N THR A 86 22.05 9.51 12.70
CA THR A 86 21.36 9.51 14.00
C THR A 86 21.99 8.51 14.96
N THR A 87 22.45 7.37 14.43
CA THR A 87 23.07 6.30 15.22
C THR A 87 24.58 6.22 15.06
N ASN A 88 25.17 6.94 14.11
CA ASN A 88 26.58 6.78 13.69
C ASN A 88 26.91 5.33 13.27
N GLU A 89 25.90 4.54 12.91
CA GLU A 89 26.04 3.15 12.52
C GLU A 89 25.87 2.99 11.01
N LEU A 90 26.48 1.93 10.48
CA LEU A 90 26.19 1.45 9.12
C LEU A 90 24.69 1.19 9.01
N SER A 91 24.10 1.61 7.90
CA SER A 91 22.66 1.47 7.68
C SER A 91 22.18 0.03 7.94
N PRO A 92 21.06 -0.14 8.66
CA PRO A 92 20.64 -1.46 9.11
C PRO A 92 20.41 -2.40 7.92
N THR A 93 21.17 -3.50 7.92
CA THR A 93 21.04 -4.59 6.96
C THR A 93 20.04 -5.62 7.50
N GLY A 94 18.86 -5.73 6.89
CA GLY A 94 17.86 -6.75 7.23
C GLY A 94 16.75 -6.28 8.19
N ARG A 95 16.22 -5.07 7.97
CA ARG A 95 15.04 -4.58 8.67
C ARG A 95 13.78 -5.31 8.20
N LYS A 96 12.88 -5.61 9.12
CA LYS A 96 11.55 -6.15 8.81
C LYS A 96 10.51 -5.12 9.17
N ASP A 97 9.74 -4.67 8.18
CA ASP A 97 8.64 -3.73 8.34
C ASP A 97 7.32 -4.50 8.18
N PHE A 98 6.43 -4.36 9.16
CA PHE A 98 5.11 -4.98 9.14
C PHE A 98 4.05 -3.89 9.11
N LEU A 99 3.18 -3.91 8.11
CA LEU A 99 2.04 -3.00 8.03
C LEU A 99 0.76 -3.82 7.98
N SER A 100 -0.21 -3.48 8.80
CA SER A 100 -1.50 -4.16 8.83
C SER A 100 -2.63 -3.16 8.86
N GLY A 101 -3.77 -3.54 8.29
CA GLY A 101 -4.93 -2.65 8.26
C GLY A 101 -6.19 -3.31 7.75
N PHE A 102 -7.32 -2.70 8.09
CA PHE A 102 -8.60 -3.03 7.48
C PHE A 102 -8.69 -2.36 6.11
N LYS A 103 -9.18 -3.12 5.13
CA LYS A 103 -9.36 -2.65 3.76
C LYS A 103 -10.82 -2.79 3.37
N VAL A 104 -11.39 -1.68 2.91
CA VAL A 104 -12.72 -1.64 2.31
C VAL A 104 -12.56 -1.19 0.87
N THR A 105 -12.99 -2.01 -0.06
CA THR A 105 -12.93 -1.74 -1.51
C THR A 105 -14.34 -1.70 -2.06
N TRP A 106 -14.72 -0.60 -2.70
CA TRP A 106 -15.95 -0.50 -3.47
C TRP A 106 -15.65 -0.77 -4.94
N LEU A 107 -16.37 -1.71 -5.56
CA LEU A 107 -16.15 -2.15 -6.93
C LEU A 107 -17.23 -1.51 -7.82
N ILE A 108 -16.82 -0.64 -8.75
CA ILE A 108 -17.72 0.00 -9.72
C ILE A 108 -17.56 -0.71 -11.06
N PRO A 109 -18.53 -1.54 -11.50
CA PRO A 109 -18.45 -2.19 -12.79
C PRO A 109 -18.70 -1.18 -13.91
N LEU A 110 -17.72 -0.99 -14.79
CA LEU A 110 -17.86 -0.18 -16.00
C LEU A 110 -18.26 -1.09 -17.17
N TYR A 111 -19.55 -1.12 -17.50
CA TYR A 111 -20.05 -1.83 -18.68
C TYR A 111 -19.96 -0.90 -19.90
N SER A 112 -18.92 -1.08 -20.72
CA SER A 112 -18.82 -0.41 -22.03
C SER A 112 -19.38 -1.34 -23.12
N GLY A 113 -20.66 -1.14 -23.49
CA GLY A 113 -21.23 -1.74 -24.70
C GLY A 113 -22.59 -2.45 -24.51
N SER A 114 -23.61 -1.83 -25.10
CA SER A 114 -24.90 -2.37 -25.56
C SER A 114 -25.74 -3.25 -24.62
N LYS A 115 -26.53 -2.60 -23.75
CA LYS A 115 -27.97 -2.88 -23.82
C LYS A 115 -28.43 -2.32 -25.16
N GLY A 116 -28.29 -3.11 -26.22
CA GLY A 116 -29.00 -2.85 -27.46
C GLY A 116 -30.46 -2.70 -27.09
N GLU A 117 -31.02 -1.55 -27.43
CA GLU A 117 -32.45 -1.30 -27.34
C GLU A 117 -33.18 -2.53 -27.83
N GLN A 118 -34.01 -3.13 -26.98
CA GLN A 118 -34.94 -4.16 -27.41
C GLN A 118 -35.94 -3.46 -28.33
N ILE A 119 -35.67 -3.46 -29.63
CA ILE A 119 -36.63 -3.07 -30.65
C ILE A 119 -37.71 -4.17 -30.65
N TYR A 120 -38.90 -3.81 -30.19
CA TYR A 120 -40.11 -4.61 -30.38
C TYR A 120 -40.56 -4.46 -31.85
N TYR A 121 -40.70 -5.57 -32.57
CA TYR A 121 -41.45 -5.65 -33.83
C TYR A 121 -42.89 -6.01 -33.57
#